data_AF-A0A9Q0JRR2-F1
#
_entry.id   AF-A0A9Q0JRR2-F1
#
_cell.length_a   1.000
_cell.length_b   1.000
_cell.length_c   1.000
_cell.angle_alpha   90.00
_cell.angle_beta   90.00
_cell.angle_gamma   90.00
#
_symmetry.space_group_name_H-M   'P 1'
#
loop_
_entity.id
_entity.type
_entity.pdbx_description
1 polymer ?
#
loop_
_entity_poly.entity_id
_entity_poly.type
_entity_poly.pdbx_seq_one_letter_code
_entity_poly.pdbx_strand_id
1 'polypeptide(L)'
;MCYSPPGYSLIDQNNTLSSCKPEIPLVCEVDQPPENLFEFKELGGTDWPLSDYDRFEPFTEDDCRKSCLKDCYCAVAIYRDVTCWKKKLPLSNGRLSAVDTGKALIKFKASNLFKHDEERSNNTNPELEEATNGFKEELGKGAFGIVYKGIYPSGSTNLVAVKKLDKVVQEGLHRLLVYEFMSNGSLASFRFGLSRPHWDQRTQIAIGIARGLAYLHEECSTQIIHCDIKPQNILLDDFFRPRISDFGLAKLLMPDQVLTRTGIRGIKGYVAPEWFRSMRITTKVDVYSFGVMLLEIISCRRCVETAWGAEEKAKITDWVYDCYRNGTLEDLVEGDEEATRDEKRLLTFAMTAIWCIQEDPLLRPTMMKVSQMLEGVVVYVPCPPSPYPLSSFS
;
A
#
# COMPACT_ATOMS: atom_id res chain seq x y z
N MET A 1 31.18 -26.35 2.54
CA MET A 1 30.79 -25.31 3.52
C MET A 1 30.19 -24.17 2.72
N CYS A 2 29.00 -23.69 3.09
CA CYS A 2 28.36 -22.56 2.40
C CYS A 2 28.80 -21.26 3.06
N TYR A 3 29.12 -20.24 2.25
CA TYR A 3 29.48 -18.91 2.73
C TYR A 3 28.65 -17.88 1.98
N SER A 4 28.30 -16.79 2.66
CA SER A 4 27.69 -15.65 2.00
C SER A 4 28.71 -14.98 1.07
N PRO A 5 28.30 -14.58 -0.15
CA PRO A 5 29.16 -13.75 -0.97
C PRO A 5 29.37 -12.38 -0.30
N PRO A 6 30.44 -11.65 -0.64
CA PRO A 6 30.70 -10.33 -0.05
C PRO A 6 29.53 -9.36 -0.26
N GLY A 7 29.14 -8.64 0.78
CA GLY A 7 27.96 -7.75 0.80
C GLY A 7 26.63 -8.47 1.06
N TYR A 8 26.68 -9.77 1.44
CA TYR A 8 25.52 -10.56 1.83
C TYR A 8 25.74 -11.16 3.23
N SER A 9 24.66 -11.23 4.01
CA SER A 9 24.63 -11.81 5.35
C SER A 9 23.67 -13.00 5.42
N LEU A 10 23.92 -13.93 6.34
CA LEU A 10 22.99 -15.03 6.62
C LEU A 10 21.65 -14.45 7.11
N ILE A 11 20.53 -14.99 6.61
CA ILE A 11 19.19 -14.63 7.08
C ILE A 11 19.02 -15.04 8.54
N ASP A 12 19.59 -16.19 8.92
CA ASP A 12 19.64 -16.68 10.30
C ASP A 12 21.10 -16.88 10.72
N GLN A 13 21.57 -16.05 11.65
CA GLN A 13 22.95 -16.06 12.14
C GLN A 13 23.29 -17.33 12.93
N ASN A 14 22.28 -18.05 13.45
CA ASN A 14 22.47 -19.29 14.19
C ASN A 14 22.45 -20.54 13.31
N ASN A 15 22.19 -20.39 12.01
CA ASN A 15 22.14 -21.49 11.06
C ASN A 15 23.06 -21.23 9.86
N THR A 16 24.22 -21.89 9.84
CA THR A 16 25.23 -21.76 8.78
C THR A 16 24.81 -22.35 7.43
N LEU A 17 23.67 -23.07 7.37
CA LEU A 17 23.03 -23.54 6.14
C LEU A 17 21.86 -22.64 5.70
N SER A 18 21.62 -21.52 6.39
CA SER A 18 20.58 -20.56 6.04
C SER A 18 20.92 -19.82 4.73
N SER A 19 19.88 -19.34 4.04
CA SER A 19 20.05 -18.52 2.85
C SER A 19 20.70 -17.18 3.17
N CYS A 20 21.31 -16.57 2.17
CA CYS A 20 21.96 -15.27 2.29
C CYS A 20 21.03 -14.18 1.73
N LYS A 21 21.03 -13.00 2.35
CA LYS A 21 20.37 -11.78 1.85
C LYS A 21 21.42 -10.68 1.64
N PRO A 22 21.24 -9.78 0.67
CA PRO A 22 22.12 -8.64 0.54
C PRO A 22 22.02 -7.79 1.82
N GLU A 23 23.16 -7.29 2.30
CA GLU A 23 23.22 -6.40 3.46
C GLU A 23 22.49 -5.08 3.17
N ILE A 24 22.58 -4.61 1.93
CA ILE A 24 21.87 -3.44 1.42
C ILE A 24 20.96 -3.87 0.27
N PRO A 25 19.65 -3.55 0.29
CA PRO A 25 18.74 -3.90 -0.79
C PRO A 25 19.20 -3.35 -2.16
N LEU A 26 19.22 -4.22 -3.17
CA LEU A 26 19.56 -3.87 -4.57
C LEU A 26 18.36 -3.23 -5.28
N VAL A 27 17.86 -2.11 -4.75
CA VAL A 27 16.70 -1.39 -5.29
C VAL A 27 17.19 -0.18 -6.09
N CYS A 28 16.68 -0.01 -7.30
CA CYS A 28 16.91 1.20 -8.08
C CYS A 28 16.20 2.41 -7.45
N GLU A 29 16.87 3.56 -7.45
CA GLU A 29 16.29 4.82 -7.03
C GLU A 29 15.67 5.53 -8.25
N VAL A 30 14.55 6.22 -8.07
CA VAL A 30 13.80 6.86 -9.17
C VAL A 30 14.59 8.01 -9.80
N ASP A 31 15.45 8.66 -9.02
CA ASP A 31 16.14 9.90 -9.39
C ASP A 31 17.62 9.72 -9.73
N GLN A 32 18.14 8.48 -9.68
CA GLN A 32 19.55 8.21 -10.01
C GLN A 32 19.68 7.08 -11.04
N PRO A 33 20.50 7.27 -12.09
CA PRO A 33 20.76 6.20 -13.05
C PRO A 33 21.40 5.00 -12.32
N PRO A 34 20.89 3.78 -12.52
CA PRO A 34 21.35 2.58 -11.79
C PRO A 34 22.87 2.35 -11.88
N GLU A 35 23.49 2.75 -12.99
CA GLU A 35 24.93 2.60 -13.23
C GLU A 35 25.83 3.31 -12.21
N ASN A 36 25.33 4.37 -11.55
CA ASN A 36 26.09 5.14 -10.56
C ASN A 36 25.89 4.62 -9.12
N LEU A 37 24.93 3.72 -8.91
CA LEU A 37 24.55 3.22 -7.58
C LEU A 37 25.24 1.89 -7.24
N PHE A 38 25.67 1.14 -8.26
CA PHE A 38 26.09 -0.24 -8.10
C PHE A 38 27.48 -0.50 -8.69
N GLU A 39 28.22 -1.34 -7.99
CA GLU A 39 29.50 -1.89 -8.41
C GLU A 39 29.40 -3.42 -8.51
N PHE A 40 30.38 -4.04 -9.17
CA PHE A 40 30.45 -5.49 -9.31
C PHE A 40 31.65 -6.07 -8.59
N LYS A 41 31.42 -7.20 -7.92
CA LYS A 41 32.50 -8.03 -7.41
C LYS A 41 32.58 -9.28 -8.26
N GLU A 42 33.80 -9.62 -8.66
CA GLU A 42 34.04 -10.84 -9.40
C GLU A 42 34.17 -12.01 -8.43
N LEU A 43 33.44 -13.09 -8.72
CA LEU A 43 33.56 -14.38 -8.06
C LEU A 43 33.97 -15.40 -9.14
N GLY A 44 35.26 -15.70 -9.19
CA GLY A 44 35.80 -16.66 -10.16
C GLY A 44 35.26 -18.07 -9.93
N GLY A 45 34.94 -18.78 -11.02
CA GLY A 45 34.51 -20.17 -11.00
C GLY A 45 33.20 -20.43 -10.24
N THR A 46 32.37 -19.40 -10.05
CA THR A 46 31.11 -19.50 -9.31
C THR A 46 29.93 -19.37 -10.26
N ASP A 47 28.90 -20.21 -10.10
CA ASP A 47 27.65 -20.10 -10.86
C ASP A 47 26.42 -20.45 -10.00
N TRP A 48 25.26 -19.98 -10.44
CA TRP A 48 23.93 -20.27 -9.90
C TRP A 48 23.04 -20.88 -10.99
N PRO A 49 23.22 -22.17 -11.33
CA PRO A 49 22.73 -22.74 -12.59
C PRO A 49 21.20 -22.76 -12.78
N LEU A 50 20.44 -22.48 -11.72
CA LEU A 50 18.98 -22.56 -11.72
C LEU A 50 18.29 -21.19 -11.62
N SER A 51 19.04 -20.10 -11.70
CA SER A 51 18.53 -18.74 -11.46
C SER A 51 18.60 -17.82 -12.68
N ASP A 52 18.84 -18.38 -13.87
CA ASP A 52 18.85 -17.62 -15.11
C ASP A 52 17.45 -17.16 -15.48
N TYR A 53 17.27 -15.87 -15.73
CA TYR A 53 16.03 -15.33 -16.28
C TYR A 53 16.20 -14.70 -17.65
N ASP A 54 17.44 -14.42 -18.05
CA ASP A 54 17.75 -13.84 -19.35
C ASP A 54 19.12 -14.32 -19.85
N ARG A 55 19.27 -14.42 -21.17
CA ARG A 55 20.49 -14.93 -21.82
C ARG A 55 20.75 -14.19 -23.12
N PHE A 56 21.97 -13.68 -23.27
CA PHE A 56 22.40 -12.94 -24.45
C PHE A 56 23.67 -13.50 -25.06
N GLU A 57 23.71 -13.57 -26.40
CA GLU A 57 24.85 -14.00 -27.20
C GLU A 57 24.71 -13.44 -28.63
N PRO A 58 25.76 -12.88 -29.25
CA PRO A 58 27.10 -12.65 -28.69
C PRO A 58 27.15 -11.37 -27.85
N PHE A 59 27.73 -11.46 -26.65
CA PHE A 59 27.98 -10.33 -25.75
C PHE A 59 29.45 -10.30 -25.36
N THR A 60 30.01 -9.10 -25.16
CA THR A 60 31.28 -8.95 -24.44
C THR A 60 31.05 -8.94 -22.93
N GLU A 61 32.11 -9.12 -22.13
CA GLU A 61 32.03 -8.99 -20.67
C GLU A 61 31.48 -7.61 -20.26
N ASP A 62 31.92 -6.55 -20.94
CA ASP A 62 31.48 -5.18 -20.65
C ASP A 62 30.01 -4.94 -21.01
N ASP A 63 29.53 -5.53 -22.10
CA ASP A 63 28.11 -5.47 -22.47
C ASP A 63 27.25 -6.22 -21.44
N CYS A 64 27.74 -7.36 -20.96
CA CYS A 64 27.08 -8.14 -19.92
C CYS A 64 26.98 -7.34 -18.61
N ARG A 65 28.08 -6.67 -18.24
CA ARG A 65 28.17 -5.80 -17.07
C ARG A 65 27.19 -4.63 -17.17
N LYS A 66 27.21 -3.87 -18.27
CA LYS A 66 26.32 -2.72 -18.49
C LYS A 66 24.85 -3.13 -18.53
N SER A 67 24.53 -4.24 -19.20
CA SER A 67 23.17 -4.79 -19.27
C SER A 67 22.61 -5.15 -17.89
N CYS A 68 23.45 -5.64 -16.99
CA CYS A 68 23.05 -5.95 -15.62
C CYS A 68 23.03 -4.73 -14.69
N LEU A 69 23.90 -3.72 -14.89
CA LEU A 69 23.83 -2.46 -14.13
C LEU A 69 22.51 -1.72 -14.37
N LYS A 70 22.11 -1.60 -15.65
CA LYS A 70 20.89 -0.93 -16.08
C LYS A 70 19.61 -1.64 -15.66
N ASP A 71 19.67 -2.94 -15.37
CA ASP A 71 18.52 -3.74 -14.99
C ASP A 71 18.39 -3.82 -13.47
N CYS A 72 17.26 -3.32 -12.97
CA CYS A 72 16.92 -3.30 -11.55
C CYS A 72 16.65 -4.69 -10.96
N TYR A 73 16.36 -5.69 -11.79
CA TYR A 73 16.13 -7.07 -11.35
C TYR A 73 17.40 -7.93 -11.40
N CYS A 74 18.45 -7.45 -12.07
CA CYS A 74 19.69 -8.21 -12.20
C CYS A 74 20.53 -8.11 -10.93
N ALA A 75 20.74 -9.25 -10.26
CA ALA A 75 21.58 -9.35 -9.08
C ALA A 75 22.97 -9.94 -9.39
N VAL A 76 23.02 -10.88 -10.34
CA VAL A 76 24.28 -11.51 -10.79
C VAL A 76 24.26 -11.62 -12.31
N ALA A 77 25.37 -11.28 -12.94
CA ALA A 77 25.64 -11.58 -14.33
C ALA A 77 26.74 -12.63 -14.42
N ILE A 78 26.51 -13.71 -15.16
CA ILE A 78 27.55 -14.70 -15.49
C ILE A 78 28.00 -14.43 -16.90
N TYR A 79 29.31 -14.29 -17.09
CA TYR A 79 29.91 -14.16 -18.40
C TYR A 79 30.82 -15.34 -18.68
N ARG A 80 30.64 -16.01 -19.82
CA ARG A 80 31.48 -17.12 -20.26
C ARG A 80 31.60 -17.05 -21.77
N ASP A 81 32.83 -17.04 -22.26
CA ASP A 81 33.16 -16.96 -23.69
C ASP A 81 32.53 -15.74 -24.39
N VAL A 82 31.34 -15.91 -24.98
CA VAL A 82 30.57 -14.85 -25.67
C VAL A 82 29.13 -14.78 -25.19
N THR A 83 28.81 -15.47 -24.11
CA THR A 83 27.45 -15.61 -23.59
C THR A 83 27.35 -14.94 -22.22
N CYS A 84 26.29 -14.17 -22.04
CA CYS A 84 25.92 -13.51 -20.79
C CYS A 84 24.62 -14.10 -20.25
N TRP A 85 24.59 -14.50 -18.98
CA TRP A 85 23.37 -14.92 -18.28
C TRP A 85 23.08 -13.99 -17.13
N LYS A 86 21.85 -13.48 -17.05
CA LYS A 86 21.40 -12.62 -15.95
C LYS A 86 20.57 -13.42 -14.97
N LYS A 87 20.82 -13.18 -13.69
CA LYS A 87 20.16 -13.85 -12.58
C LYS A 87 19.53 -12.84 -11.62
N LYS A 88 18.32 -13.17 -11.16
CA LYS A 88 17.52 -12.34 -10.25
C LYS A 88 17.40 -12.99 -8.88
N LEU A 89 17.24 -12.18 -7.84
CA LEU A 89 16.93 -12.69 -6.51
C LEU A 89 15.51 -13.28 -6.45
N PRO A 90 15.26 -14.31 -5.61
CA PRO A 90 16.23 -15.04 -4.82
C PRO A 90 17.09 -15.98 -5.68
N LEU A 91 18.39 -16.02 -5.39
CA LEU A 91 19.31 -16.93 -6.06
C LEU A 91 19.22 -18.33 -5.45
N SER A 92 19.48 -19.36 -6.26
CA SER A 92 19.64 -20.74 -5.77
C SER A 92 20.92 -20.89 -4.93
N ASN A 93 21.25 -22.11 -4.52
CA ASN A 93 22.57 -22.36 -3.92
C ASN A 93 23.65 -22.25 -5.02
N GLY A 94 24.54 -21.27 -4.87
CA GLY A 94 25.69 -21.09 -5.75
C GLY A 94 26.68 -22.23 -5.61
N ARG A 95 27.35 -22.59 -6.71
CA ARG A 95 28.34 -23.66 -6.75
C ARG A 95 29.67 -23.10 -7.26
N LEU A 96 30.74 -23.45 -6.55
CA LEU A 96 32.10 -23.23 -7.01
C LEU A 96 32.53 -24.45 -7.83
N SER A 97 32.93 -24.24 -9.08
CA SER A 97 33.45 -25.26 -9.98
C SER A 97 34.88 -24.90 -10.38
N ALA A 98 35.84 -25.76 -10.08
CA ALA A 98 37.25 -25.58 -10.46
C ALA A 98 37.50 -25.80 -11.97
N VAL A 99 36.49 -26.31 -12.69
CA VAL A 99 36.56 -26.62 -14.13
C VAL A 99 35.93 -25.50 -14.97
N ASP A 100 35.14 -24.63 -14.34
CA ASP A 100 34.33 -23.64 -15.06
C ASP A 100 35.03 -22.28 -15.10
N THR A 101 35.29 -21.77 -16.31
CA THR A 101 36.02 -20.50 -16.55
C THR A 101 35.09 -19.28 -16.54
N GLY A 102 33.80 -19.47 -16.28
CA GLY A 102 32.82 -18.40 -16.19
C GLY A 102 33.13 -17.41 -15.05
N LYS A 103 32.93 -16.12 -15.34
CA LYS A 103 33.04 -15.03 -14.38
C LYS A 103 31.66 -14.68 -13.83
N ALA A 104 31.45 -14.83 -12.53
CA ALA A 104 30.27 -14.28 -11.87
C ALA A 104 30.53 -12.86 -11.41
N LEU A 105 29.75 -11.92 -11.94
CA LEU A 105 29.72 -10.52 -11.55
C LEU A 105 28.53 -10.33 -10.60
N ILE A 106 28.77 -10.28 -9.29
CA ILE A 106 27.73 -10.03 -8.29
C ILE A 106 27.58 -8.53 -8.03
N LYS A 107 26.36 -8.01 -8.18
CA LYS A 107 26.02 -6.60 -8.03
C LYS A 107 25.93 -6.24 -6.55
N PHE A 108 26.58 -5.15 -6.14
CA PHE A 108 26.51 -4.59 -4.79
C PHE A 108 26.39 -3.06 -4.85
N LYS A 109 25.87 -2.42 -3.79
CA LYS A 109 25.78 -0.95 -3.73
C LYS A 109 27.16 -0.34 -3.47
N ALA A 110 27.59 0.63 -4.28
CA ALA A 110 28.94 1.19 -4.25
C ALA A 110 29.29 1.80 -2.87
N SER A 111 30.48 1.48 -2.35
CA SER A 111 30.91 1.89 -0.99
C SER A 111 31.36 3.35 -0.90
N ASN A 112 31.69 4.00 -2.03
CA ASN A 112 32.10 5.41 -2.07
C ASN A 112 30.96 6.41 -1.79
N LEU A 113 29.71 5.94 -1.70
CA LEU A 113 28.59 6.72 -1.17
C LEU A 113 28.67 6.89 0.36
N PHE A 114 29.49 6.12 1.08
CA PHE A 114 29.51 6.09 2.54
C PHE A 114 30.65 6.89 3.21
N LYS A 115 31.54 7.53 2.45
CA LYS A 115 32.59 8.40 3.06
C LYS A 115 32.08 9.80 3.46
N HIS A 116 30.85 10.16 3.08
CA HIS A 116 30.24 11.42 3.49
C HIS A 116 29.23 11.27 4.65
N ASP A 117 28.98 10.04 5.12
CA ASP A 117 27.89 9.76 6.06
C ASP A 117 28.34 9.49 7.51
N GLU A 118 29.64 9.31 7.81
CA GLU A 118 30.10 9.18 9.20
C GLU A 118 30.08 10.50 9.98
N GLU A 119 30.11 11.66 9.31
CA GLU A 119 29.92 12.97 9.97
C GLU A 119 28.45 13.42 10.05
N ARG A 120 27.52 12.71 9.40
CA ARG A 120 26.09 13.10 9.32
C ARG A 120 25.19 12.39 10.33
N SER A 121 25.78 11.66 11.28
CA SER A 121 25.08 10.87 12.32
C SER A 121 24.19 11.69 13.27
N ASN A 122 24.07 13.01 13.12
CA ASN A 122 23.19 13.86 13.94
C ASN A 122 22.28 14.83 13.18
N ASN A 123 22.22 14.81 11.84
CA ASN A 123 21.38 15.78 11.13
C ASN A 123 20.04 15.17 10.71
N THR A 124 18.97 15.54 11.43
CA THR A 124 17.71 15.92 10.78
C THR A 124 18.04 16.69 9.51
N ASN A 125 17.41 16.38 8.38
CA ASN A 125 17.61 17.15 7.16
C ASN A 125 17.31 18.63 7.47
N PRO A 126 18.31 19.54 7.54
CA PRO A 126 18.13 20.87 8.09
C PRO A 126 17.12 21.69 7.27
N GLU A 127 17.00 21.39 5.97
CA GLU A 127 15.99 22.00 5.09
C GLU A 127 14.57 21.61 5.50
N LEU A 128 14.34 20.36 5.92
CA LEU A 128 13.02 19.90 6.36
C LEU A 128 12.73 20.31 7.81
N GLU A 129 13.77 20.43 8.63
CA GLU A 129 13.63 21.01 9.97
C GLU A 129 13.25 22.49 9.89
N GLU A 130 13.89 23.27 9.01
CA GLU A 130 13.50 24.65 8.72
C GLU A 130 12.10 24.72 8.10
N ALA A 131 11.81 23.92 7.08
CA ALA A 131 10.50 23.88 6.41
C ALA A 131 9.35 23.59 7.38
N THR A 132 9.58 22.76 8.40
CA THR A 132 8.58 22.37 9.41
C THR A 132 8.66 23.21 10.70
N ASN A 133 9.50 24.26 10.72
CA ASN A 133 9.76 25.09 11.90
C ASN A 133 10.11 24.25 13.14
N GLY A 134 11.03 23.30 12.98
CA GLY A 134 11.43 22.37 14.04
C GLY A 134 10.39 21.29 14.34
N PHE A 135 9.61 20.85 13.34
CA PHE A 135 8.52 19.88 13.50
C PHE A 135 7.45 20.33 14.53
N LYS A 136 7.05 21.60 14.47
CA LYS A 136 6.19 22.24 15.48
C LYS A 136 4.70 21.93 15.33
N GLU A 137 4.17 21.96 14.10
CA GLU A 137 2.75 21.79 13.82
C GLU A 137 2.46 20.34 13.41
N GLU A 138 2.02 19.52 14.36
CA GLU A 138 1.58 18.15 14.11
C GLU A 138 0.19 18.14 13.45
N LEU A 139 0.11 17.52 12.27
CA LEU A 139 -1.14 17.30 11.54
C LEU A 139 -1.83 16.00 11.97
N GLY A 140 -1.04 15.03 12.42
CA GLY A 140 -1.57 13.78 12.98
C GLY A 140 -0.49 12.74 13.24
N LYS A 141 -0.85 11.74 14.05
CA LYS A 141 0.02 10.62 14.43
C LYS A 141 -0.61 9.29 14.06
N GLY A 142 0.11 8.52 13.25
CA GLY A 142 -0.25 7.17 12.83
C GLY A 142 0.59 6.10 13.53
N ALA A 143 0.33 4.84 13.17
CA ALA A 143 1.10 3.69 13.70
C ALA A 143 2.56 3.63 13.22
N PHE A 144 2.90 4.39 12.16
CA PHE A 144 4.20 4.37 11.51
C PHE A 144 4.95 5.71 11.60
N GLY A 145 4.48 6.65 12.43
CA GLY A 145 5.12 7.94 12.60
C GLY A 145 4.16 9.12 12.72
N ILE A 146 4.74 10.32 12.78
CA ILE A 146 4.03 11.59 12.97
C ILE A 146 4.13 12.43 11.69
N VAL A 147 3.04 13.10 11.30
CA VAL A 147 2.99 13.99 10.14
C VAL A 147 2.98 15.43 10.63
N TYR A 148 3.86 16.25 10.04
CA TYR A 148 4.01 17.66 10.36
C TYR A 148 3.69 18.52 9.14
N LYS A 149 3.18 19.72 9.37
CA LYS A 149 3.03 20.73 8.33
C LYS A 149 4.37 21.41 8.08
N GLY A 150 4.66 21.68 6.81
CA GLY A 150 5.81 22.48 6.43
C GLY A 150 5.53 23.41 5.25
N ILE A 151 6.48 24.28 4.97
CA ILE A 151 6.51 25.17 3.81
C ILE A 151 7.77 24.84 3.02
N TYR A 152 7.65 24.47 1.74
CA TYR A 152 8.82 24.07 0.96
C TYR A 152 9.73 25.29 0.66
N PRO A 153 11.06 25.21 0.85
CA PRO A 153 11.94 26.40 0.82
C PRO A 153 12.14 27.10 -0.53
N SER A 154 11.48 26.70 -1.62
CA SER A 154 11.77 27.20 -2.98
C SER A 154 11.00 28.47 -3.41
N GLY A 155 10.68 29.38 -2.48
CA GLY A 155 10.02 30.67 -2.80
C GLY A 155 8.54 30.58 -3.20
N SER A 156 7.92 29.41 -3.07
CA SER A 156 6.48 29.22 -3.24
C SER A 156 5.82 29.05 -1.87
N THR A 157 4.61 29.60 -1.67
CA THR A 157 3.79 29.35 -0.45
C THR A 157 3.21 27.94 -0.40
N ASN A 158 3.88 26.97 -1.03
CA ASN A 158 3.38 25.61 -1.18
C ASN A 158 3.55 24.88 0.15
N LEU A 159 2.41 24.60 0.77
CA LEU A 159 2.34 23.79 1.98
C LEU A 159 2.66 22.33 1.63
N VAL A 160 3.43 21.69 2.49
CA VAL A 160 3.78 20.28 2.41
C VAL A 160 3.43 19.56 3.71
N ALA A 161 3.21 18.25 3.60
CA ALA A 161 3.07 17.36 4.74
C ALA A 161 4.32 16.48 4.84
N VAL A 162 5.02 16.56 5.97
CA VAL A 162 6.26 15.82 6.24
C VAL A 162 5.98 14.71 7.24
N LYS A 163 5.95 13.45 6.80
CA LYS A 163 5.79 12.27 7.67
C LYS A 163 7.16 11.82 8.17
N LYS A 164 7.38 11.96 9.47
CA LYS A 164 8.53 11.43 10.20
C LYS A 164 8.23 10.02 10.67
N LEU A 165 8.92 9.04 10.09
CA LEU A 165 8.71 7.64 10.43
C LEU A 165 9.35 7.28 11.77
N ASP A 166 8.66 6.45 12.55
CA ASP A 166 9.22 5.91 13.80
C ASP A 166 10.43 5.02 13.48
N LYS A 167 11.50 5.14 14.29
CA LYS A 167 12.79 4.47 14.06
C LYS A 167 12.58 2.96 13.87
N VAL A 168 12.73 2.46 12.65
CA VAL A 168 13.02 1.04 12.45
C VAL A 168 14.43 0.84 13.00
N VAL A 169 14.58 -0.08 13.95
CA VAL A 169 15.82 -0.38 14.67
C VAL A 169 16.87 -0.90 13.69
N GLN A 170 17.58 0.01 13.02
CA GLN A 170 18.94 -0.12 12.53
C GLN A 170 19.39 1.25 12.00
N GLU A 171 20.40 1.80 12.67
CA GLU A 171 21.20 2.97 12.28
C GLU A 171 20.46 4.30 12.13
N GLY A 172 20.28 5.04 13.24
CA GLY A 172 20.38 6.52 13.36
C GLY A 172 19.57 7.48 12.46
N LEU A 173 19.11 7.07 11.28
CA LEU A 173 18.58 7.88 10.22
C LEU A 173 17.05 7.99 10.38
N HIS A 174 16.59 9.20 10.65
CA HIS A 174 15.17 9.53 10.58
C HIS A 174 14.72 9.51 9.11
N ARG A 175 13.90 8.52 8.74
CA ARG A 175 13.28 8.49 7.41
C ARG A 175 12.10 9.47 7.38
N LEU A 176 12.17 10.43 6.47
CA LEU A 176 11.13 11.43 6.24
C LEU A 176 10.49 11.19 4.87
N LEU A 177 9.18 11.36 4.77
CA LEU A 177 8.44 11.35 3.50
C LEU A 177 7.77 12.72 3.35
N VAL A 178 7.86 13.32 2.16
CA VAL A 178 7.27 14.63 1.87
C VAL A 178 6.14 14.46 0.86
N TYR A 179 5.00 15.03 1.18
CA TYR A 179 3.79 15.00 0.36
C TYR A 179 3.25 16.41 0.15
N GLU A 180 2.41 16.58 -0.88
CA GLU A 180 1.55 17.76 -0.96
C GLU A 180 0.63 17.85 0.26
N PHE A 181 0.34 19.06 0.73
CA PHE A 181 -0.53 19.26 1.88
C PHE A 181 -2.02 19.13 1.50
N MET A 182 -2.75 18.36 2.30
CA MET A 182 -4.19 18.12 2.14
C MET A 182 -4.96 19.05 3.08
N SER A 183 -5.44 20.17 2.56
CA SER A 183 -5.98 21.28 3.37
C SER A 183 -7.27 20.95 4.12
N ASN A 184 -8.10 20.07 3.57
CA ASN A 184 -9.34 19.62 4.20
C ASN A 184 -9.12 18.42 5.15
N GLY A 185 -7.86 18.03 5.38
CA GLY A 185 -7.47 16.98 6.33
C GLY A 185 -7.94 15.60 5.89
N SER A 186 -8.20 14.73 6.87
CA SER A 186 -8.72 13.38 6.64
C SER A 186 -10.25 13.34 6.54
N LEU A 187 -10.81 12.32 5.89
CA LEU A 187 -12.24 12.06 5.87
C LEU A 187 -12.80 11.80 7.28
N ALA A 188 -11.97 11.31 8.22
CA ALA A 188 -12.36 11.20 9.63
C ALA A 188 -12.56 12.57 10.29
N SER A 189 -11.74 13.56 9.93
CA SER A 189 -11.82 14.96 10.39
C SER A 189 -12.76 15.82 9.57
N PHE A 190 -13.19 15.33 8.41
CA PHE A 190 -14.36 15.81 7.69
C PHE A 190 -15.58 15.51 8.57
N ARG A 191 -15.65 16.29 9.66
CA ARG A 191 -16.58 16.10 10.76
C ARG A 191 -17.96 16.07 10.14
N PHE A 192 -18.71 15.04 10.49
CA PHE A 192 -20.14 15.12 10.76
C PHE A 192 -20.38 16.12 11.93
N GLY A 193 -19.89 17.35 11.77
CA GLY A 193 -19.88 18.44 12.73
C GLY A 193 -21.11 19.32 12.56
N LEU A 194 -21.06 20.58 13.03
CA LEU A 194 -22.22 21.48 13.18
C LEU A 194 -23.14 21.58 11.94
N SER A 195 -22.63 21.31 10.73
CA SER A 195 -23.43 21.08 9.53
C SER A 195 -22.96 19.81 8.79
N ARG A 196 -23.92 19.04 8.31
CA ARG A 196 -23.69 17.84 7.49
C ARG A 196 -23.18 18.24 6.09
N PRO A 197 -22.19 17.54 5.53
CA PRO A 197 -21.78 17.74 4.15
C PRO A 197 -22.92 17.48 3.16
N HIS A 198 -22.97 18.27 2.09
CA HIS A 198 -23.93 18.10 1.01
C HIS A 198 -23.90 16.69 0.43
N TRP A 199 -25.06 16.18 0.02
CA TRP A 199 -25.16 14.84 -0.57
C TRP A 199 -24.28 14.70 -1.81
N ASP A 200 -24.30 15.68 -2.71
CA ASP A 200 -23.45 15.66 -3.88
C ASP A 200 -21.95 15.59 -3.54
N GLN A 201 -21.50 16.32 -2.53
CA GLN A 201 -20.10 16.25 -2.11
C GLN A 201 -19.73 14.87 -1.56
N ARG A 202 -20.61 14.27 -0.74
CA ARG A 202 -20.42 12.92 -0.20
C ARG A 202 -20.34 11.87 -1.30
N THR A 203 -21.21 11.97 -2.31
CA THR A 203 -21.19 11.03 -3.43
C THR A 203 -19.93 11.15 -4.29
N GLN A 204 -19.45 12.37 -4.55
CA GLN A 204 -18.19 12.58 -5.28
C GLN A 204 -16.98 12.02 -4.53
N ILE A 205 -16.94 12.20 -3.21
CA ILE A 205 -15.90 11.61 -2.36
C ILE A 205 -15.94 10.08 -2.45
N ALA A 206 -17.12 9.46 -2.29
CA ALA A 206 -17.25 8.00 -2.38
C ALA A 206 -16.80 7.44 -3.74
N ILE A 207 -17.22 8.09 -4.84
CA ILE A 207 -16.82 7.71 -6.20
C ILE A 207 -15.30 7.86 -6.39
N GLY A 208 -14.72 8.98 -5.93
CA GLY A 208 -13.28 9.22 -6.04
C GLY A 208 -12.45 8.19 -5.27
N ILE A 209 -12.90 7.78 -4.09
CA ILE A 209 -12.26 6.69 -3.32
C ILE A 209 -12.36 5.37 -4.07
N ALA A 210 -13.54 5.03 -4.62
CA ALA A 210 -13.75 3.79 -5.37
C ALA A 210 -12.83 3.71 -6.59
N ARG A 211 -12.67 4.82 -7.33
CA ARG A 211 -11.71 4.94 -8.44
C ARG A 211 -10.27 4.74 -7.98
N GLY A 212 -9.87 5.38 -6.88
CA GLY A 212 -8.53 5.22 -6.33
C GLY A 212 -8.21 3.77 -5.97
N LEU A 213 -9.18 3.06 -5.39
CA LEU A 213 -9.04 1.63 -5.09
C LEU A 213 -9.06 0.75 -6.35
N ALA A 214 -9.90 1.06 -7.33
CA ALA A 214 -9.94 0.36 -8.61
C ALA A 214 -8.59 0.46 -9.32
N TYR A 215 -7.97 1.65 -9.28
CA TYR A 215 -6.62 1.85 -9.81
C TYR A 215 -5.60 0.93 -9.12
N LEU A 216 -5.59 0.88 -7.78
CA LEU A 216 -4.68 0.02 -7.02
C LEU A 216 -4.86 -1.48 -7.30
N HIS A 217 -6.10 -1.92 -7.48
CA HIS A 217 -6.46 -3.32 -7.60
C HIS A 217 -6.37 -3.84 -9.04
N GLU A 218 -6.78 -3.05 -10.02
CA GLU A 218 -7.03 -3.53 -11.38
C GLU A 218 -6.25 -2.79 -12.48
N GLU A 219 -5.77 -1.56 -12.25
CA GLU A 219 -5.08 -0.77 -13.29
C GLU A 219 -3.55 -0.71 -13.10
N CYS A 220 -3.07 -0.82 -11.86
CA CYS A 220 -1.65 -0.90 -11.57
C CYS A 220 -1.01 -2.15 -12.21
N SER A 221 0.20 -1.99 -12.77
CA SER A 221 1.00 -3.12 -13.29
C SER A 221 1.29 -4.19 -12.23
N THR A 222 1.39 -3.75 -10.97
CA THR A 222 1.54 -4.61 -9.79
C THR A 222 0.31 -4.38 -8.92
N GLN A 223 -0.51 -5.42 -8.73
CA GLN A 223 -1.72 -5.31 -7.91
C GLN A 223 -1.37 -5.01 -6.44
N ILE A 224 -2.02 -3.98 -5.87
CA ILE A 224 -1.73 -3.48 -4.52
C ILE A 224 -2.95 -3.69 -3.62
N ILE A 225 -2.80 -4.42 -2.52
CA ILE A 225 -3.80 -4.48 -1.45
C ILE A 225 -3.41 -3.46 -0.38
N HIS A 226 -4.22 -2.45 -0.12
CA HIS A 226 -3.90 -1.38 0.84
C HIS A 226 -3.90 -1.88 2.29
N CYS A 227 -4.80 -2.79 2.65
CA CYS A 227 -4.88 -3.45 3.96
C CYS A 227 -5.27 -2.55 5.16
N ASP A 228 -5.62 -1.28 4.93
CA ASP A 228 -5.95 -0.33 6.01
C ASP A 228 -6.85 0.80 5.49
N ILE A 229 -7.87 0.46 4.69
CA ILE A 229 -8.84 1.43 4.19
C ILE A 229 -9.78 1.83 5.33
N LYS A 230 -9.82 3.13 5.61
CA LYS A 230 -10.62 3.76 6.68
C LYS A 230 -10.65 5.28 6.49
N PRO A 231 -11.59 6.01 7.09
CA PRO A 231 -11.70 7.46 6.95
C PRO A 231 -10.43 8.24 7.33
N GLN A 232 -9.62 7.75 8.27
CA GLN A 232 -8.38 8.42 8.68
C GLN A 232 -7.30 8.41 7.59
N ASN A 233 -7.35 7.43 6.69
CA ASN A 233 -6.37 7.24 5.62
C ASN A 233 -6.84 7.82 4.28
N ILE A 234 -8.04 8.40 4.22
CA ILE A 234 -8.51 9.16 3.06
C ILE A 234 -8.30 10.64 3.36
N LEU A 235 -7.43 11.29 2.61
CA LEU A 235 -7.18 12.73 2.74
C LEU A 235 -7.94 13.52 1.67
N LEU A 236 -8.27 14.77 1.95
CA LEU A 236 -9.06 15.64 1.08
C LEU A 236 -8.24 16.88 0.72
N ASP A 237 -8.09 17.13 -0.58
CA ASP A 237 -7.46 18.35 -1.09
C ASP A 237 -8.40 19.58 -1.00
N ASP A 238 -7.95 20.74 -1.49
CA ASP A 238 -8.72 22.01 -1.47
C ASP A 238 -10.12 21.91 -2.12
N PHE A 239 -10.30 20.97 -3.05
CA PHE A 239 -11.55 20.76 -3.79
C PHE A 239 -12.34 19.55 -3.26
N PHE A 240 -11.99 19.04 -2.08
CA PHE A 240 -12.56 17.83 -1.49
C PHE A 240 -12.41 16.58 -2.37
N ARG A 241 -11.38 16.54 -3.22
CA ARG A 241 -11.05 15.34 -3.97
C ARG A 241 -10.31 14.38 -3.04
N PRO A 242 -10.74 13.11 -2.94
CA PRO A 242 -10.13 12.15 -2.04
C PRO A 242 -8.81 11.62 -2.58
N ARG A 243 -7.85 11.42 -1.68
CA ARG A 243 -6.56 10.78 -1.93
C ARG A 243 -6.32 9.70 -0.88
N ILE A 244 -6.06 8.48 -1.34
CA ILE A 244 -5.72 7.35 -0.48
C ILE A 244 -4.29 7.53 0.01
N SER A 245 -4.08 7.36 1.31
CA SER A 245 -2.80 7.57 1.98
C SER A 245 -2.48 6.42 2.96
N ASP A 246 -1.24 6.41 3.45
CA ASP A 246 -0.71 5.45 4.42
C ASP A 246 -0.64 3.98 3.94
N PHE A 247 0.19 3.76 2.92
CA PHE A 247 0.52 2.43 2.40
C PHE A 247 1.47 1.62 3.31
N GLY A 248 1.66 2.00 4.58
CA GLY A 248 2.57 1.32 5.50
C GLY A 248 2.24 -0.16 5.75
N LEU A 249 1.00 -0.57 5.46
CA LEU A 249 0.52 -1.94 5.56
C LEU A 249 0.31 -2.65 4.22
N ALA A 250 0.49 -1.94 3.11
CA ALA A 250 0.12 -2.43 1.80
C ALA A 250 0.91 -3.67 1.38
N LYS A 251 0.32 -4.46 0.49
CA LYS A 251 0.90 -5.68 -0.08
C LYS A 251 0.94 -5.56 -1.60
N LEU A 252 2.12 -5.76 -2.16
CA LEU A 252 2.31 -5.91 -3.59
C LEU A 252 2.18 -7.38 -3.94
N LEU A 253 1.28 -7.71 -4.87
CA LEU A 253 1.11 -9.06 -5.37
C LEU A 253 1.97 -9.28 -6.61
N MET A 254 2.60 -10.45 -6.70
CA MET A 254 3.25 -10.89 -7.92
C MET A 254 2.21 -11.06 -9.06
N PRO A 255 2.59 -10.95 -10.34
CA PRO A 255 1.62 -10.96 -11.46
C PRO A 255 0.67 -12.17 -11.52
N ASP A 256 1.09 -13.33 -11.01
CA ASP A 256 0.32 -14.57 -10.94
C ASP A 256 -0.29 -14.85 -9.55
N GLN A 257 -0.02 -13.98 -8.58
CA GLN A 257 -0.44 -14.14 -7.20
C GLN A 257 -1.79 -13.47 -6.96
N VAL A 258 -2.83 -14.28 -6.74
CA VAL A 258 -4.19 -13.79 -6.46
C VAL A 258 -4.44 -13.57 -4.96
N LEU A 259 -3.60 -14.16 -4.09
CA LEU A 259 -3.74 -14.09 -2.64
C LEU A 259 -2.39 -13.93 -1.96
N THR A 260 -2.36 -13.27 -0.80
CA THR A 260 -1.15 -13.12 0.03
C THR A 260 -1.41 -13.53 1.47
N ARG A 261 -0.33 -13.84 2.21
CA ARG A 261 -0.38 -14.18 3.63
C ARG A 261 0.09 -13.01 4.48
N THR A 262 -0.75 -12.55 5.39
CA THR A 262 -0.40 -11.52 6.35
C THR A 262 -1.19 -11.70 7.64
N GLY A 263 -0.58 -11.36 8.78
CA GLY A 263 -1.30 -11.26 10.05
C GLY A 263 -2.41 -10.21 9.97
N ILE A 264 -3.36 -10.31 10.90
CA ILE A 264 -4.47 -9.36 11.03
C ILE A 264 -3.92 -7.99 11.37
N ARG A 265 -4.27 -6.99 10.58
CA ARG A 265 -3.88 -5.59 10.74
C ARG A 265 -5.06 -4.71 10.31
N GLY A 266 -5.13 -3.49 10.82
CA GLY A 266 -6.24 -2.56 10.58
C GLY A 266 -7.11 -2.29 11.82
N ILE A 267 -8.10 -1.42 11.69
CA ILE A 267 -8.97 -0.98 12.80
C ILE A 267 -10.23 -1.86 12.89
N LYS A 268 -10.56 -2.30 14.12
CA LYS A 268 -11.79 -3.04 14.42
C LYS A 268 -13.01 -2.29 13.86
N GLY A 269 -13.84 -2.99 13.09
CA GLY A 269 -15.00 -2.42 12.38
C GLY A 269 -14.82 -2.42 10.86
N TYR A 270 -13.60 -2.17 10.37
CA TYR A 270 -13.30 -2.16 8.92
C TYR A 270 -12.60 -3.43 8.43
N VAL A 271 -12.07 -4.25 9.34
CA VAL A 271 -11.38 -5.50 8.99
C VAL A 271 -12.39 -6.56 8.53
N ALA A 272 -12.17 -7.10 7.34
CA ALA A 272 -13.02 -8.13 6.75
C ALA A 272 -13.04 -9.43 7.59
N PRO A 273 -14.21 -10.08 7.74
CA PRO A 273 -14.39 -11.21 8.65
C PRO A 273 -13.50 -12.42 8.31
N GLU A 274 -13.24 -12.68 7.04
CA GLU A 274 -12.39 -13.79 6.59
C GLU A 274 -10.93 -13.63 7.03
N TRP A 275 -10.45 -12.41 7.29
CA TRP A 275 -9.09 -12.16 7.74
C TRP A 275 -8.87 -12.66 9.17
N PHE A 276 -9.92 -12.66 10.00
CA PHE A 276 -9.87 -13.28 11.33
C PHE A 276 -9.84 -14.81 11.26
N ARG A 277 -10.43 -15.40 10.22
CA ARG A 277 -10.51 -16.86 10.01
C ARG A 277 -9.26 -17.42 9.34
N SER A 278 -8.64 -16.63 8.48
CA SER A 278 -7.52 -17.02 7.64
C SER A 278 -6.55 -15.86 7.47
N MET A 279 -5.26 -16.12 7.64
CA MET A 279 -4.21 -15.15 7.30
C MET A 279 -4.04 -14.94 5.79
N ARG A 280 -4.84 -15.64 4.95
CA ARG A 280 -4.82 -15.52 3.49
C ARG A 280 -5.85 -14.48 3.06
N ILE A 281 -5.39 -13.41 2.45
CA ILE A 281 -6.23 -12.30 1.99
C ILE A 281 -6.09 -12.09 0.48
N THR A 282 -7.09 -11.41 -0.09
CA THR A 282 -7.12 -10.91 -1.46
C THR A 282 -7.48 -9.42 -1.43
N THR A 283 -7.56 -8.76 -2.58
CA THR A 283 -8.07 -7.38 -2.70
C THR A 283 -9.47 -7.20 -2.08
N LYS A 284 -10.23 -8.28 -1.90
CA LYS A 284 -11.59 -8.25 -1.31
C LYS A 284 -11.63 -7.76 0.14
N VAL A 285 -10.52 -7.75 0.87
CA VAL A 285 -10.48 -7.15 2.21
C VAL A 285 -10.64 -5.64 2.15
N ASP A 286 -10.03 -4.98 1.16
CA ASP A 286 -10.19 -3.53 0.94
C ASP A 286 -11.59 -3.21 0.46
N VAL A 287 -12.21 -4.09 -0.36
CA VAL A 287 -13.61 -3.94 -0.80
C VAL A 287 -14.56 -3.91 0.40
N TYR A 288 -14.36 -4.81 1.36
CA TYR A 288 -15.16 -4.83 2.59
C TYR A 288 -14.96 -3.54 3.41
N SER A 289 -13.70 -3.14 3.62
CA SER A 289 -13.38 -1.90 4.35
C SER A 289 -13.99 -0.66 3.67
N PHE A 290 -13.96 -0.61 2.34
CA PHE A 290 -14.63 0.42 1.55
C PHE A 290 -16.15 0.38 1.75
N GLY A 291 -16.77 -0.79 1.75
CA GLY A 291 -18.20 -0.96 2.00
C GLY A 291 -18.63 -0.36 3.34
N VAL A 292 -17.89 -0.66 4.42
CA VAL A 292 -18.16 -0.08 5.75
C VAL A 292 -18.00 1.43 5.73
N MET A 293 -16.93 1.94 5.11
CA MET A 293 -16.70 3.38 4.99
C MET A 293 -17.78 4.08 4.14
N LEU A 294 -18.28 3.43 3.09
CA LEU A 294 -19.37 3.93 2.26
C LEU A 294 -20.66 4.10 3.09
N LEU A 295 -20.96 3.16 4.00
CA LEU A 295 -22.07 3.29 4.93
C LEU A 295 -21.93 4.51 5.85
N GLU A 296 -20.72 4.79 6.34
CA GLU A 296 -20.46 5.99 7.13
C GLU A 296 -20.64 7.27 6.31
N ILE A 297 -20.19 7.27 5.04
CA ILE A 297 -20.37 8.41 4.14
C ILE A 297 -21.86 8.67 3.89
N ILE A 298 -22.65 7.63 3.62
CA ILE A 298 -24.11 7.75 3.41
C ILE A 298 -24.78 8.27 4.68
N SER A 299 -24.58 7.55 5.79
CA SER A 299 -25.33 7.80 7.02
C SER A 299 -24.85 8.98 7.83
N CYS A 300 -23.61 9.42 7.59
CA CYS A 300 -22.92 10.36 8.44
C CYS A 300 -22.79 9.90 9.91
N ARG A 301 -22.90 8.59 10.16
CA ARG A 301 -22.67 7.95 11.46
C ARG A 301 -21.32 7.24 11.49
N ARG A 302 -20.65 7.25 12.64
CA ARG A 302 -19.42 6.47 12.85
C ARG A 302 -19.74 5.00 13.11
N CYS A 303 -19.02 4.09 12.47
CA CYS A 303 -19.11 2.64 12.70
C CYS A 303 -18.58 2.23 14.08
N VAL A 304 -17.68 3.02 14.68
CA VAL A 304 -17.12 2.75 16.01
C VAL A 304 -17.50 3.88 16.96
N GLU A 305 -18.62 3.73 17.65
CA GLU A 305 -18.94 4.52 18.84
C GLU A 305 -18.37 3.78 20.06
N THR A 306 -17.17 4.15 20.50
CA THR A 306 -16.74 3.82 21.87
C THR A 306 -17.48 4.75 22.84
N ALA A 307 -18.78 4.54 22.98
CA ALA A 307 -19.53 5.05 24.12
C ALA A 307 -19.53 3.92 25.15
N TRP A 308 -18.65 4.02 26.15
CA TRP A 308 -18.78 3.22 27.37
C TRP A 308 -20.18 3.48 27.94
N GLY A 309 -21.10 2.53 27.77
CA GLY A 309 -22.40 2.54 28.44
C GLY A 309 -23.64 2.86 27.60
N ALA A 310 -23.55 2.95 26.27
CA ALA A 310 -24.75 2.82 25.44
C ALA A 310 -24.92 1.34 25.05
N GLU A 311 -26.15 0.83 25.13
CA GLU A 311 -26.55 -0.48 24.61
C GLU A 311 -25.86 -0.77 23.28
N GLU A 312 -25.56 -2.05 23.05
CA GLU A 312 -25.03 -2.64 21.84
C GLU A 312 -25.76 -2.10 20.59
N LYS A 313 -25.42 -0.88 20.16
CA LYS A 313 -25.99 -0.26 18.96
C LYS A 313 -25.67 -1.24 17.86
N ALA A 314 -26.73 -1.75 17.23
CA ALA A 314 -26.63 -2.69 16.12
C ALA A 314 -25.51 -2.22 15.18
N LYS A 315 -24.64 -3.14 14.77
CA LYS A 315 -23.53 -2.79 13.87
C LYS A 315 -24.12 -2.01 12.71
N ILE A 316 -23.47 -0.91 12.29
CA ILE A 316 -23.97 -0.04 11.20
C ILE A 316 -24.38 -0.83 9.96
N THR A 317 -23.70 -1.95 9.72
CA THR A 317 -23.96 -2.90 8.65
C THR A 317 -25.28 -3.65 8.80
N ASP A 318 -25.64 -4.07 10.01
CA ASP A 318 -26.90 -4.78 10.31
C ASP A 318 -28.07 -3.80 10.18
N TRP A 319 -27.94 -2.63 10.79
CA TRP A 319 -28.93 -1.57 10.74
C TRP A 319 -29.24 -1.12 9.30
N VAL A 320 -28.20 -0.93 8.47
CA VAL A 320 -28.40 -0.55 7.06
C VAL A 320 -29.11 -1.64 6.28
N TYR A 321 -28.78 -2.91 6.52
CA TYR A 321 -29.44 -4.01 5.85
C TYR A 321 -30.93 -4.09 6.23
N ASP A 322 -31.27 -3.84 7.50
CA ASP A 322 -32.67 -3.79 7.96
C ASP A 322 -33.42 -2.63 7.31
N CYS A 323 -32.83 -1.42 7.25
CA CYS A 323 -33.42 -0.28 6.53
C CYS A 323 -33.66 -0.61 5.04
N TYR A 324 -32.68 -1.24 4.38
CA TYR A 324 -32.83 -1.68 2.99
C TYR A 324 -33.96 -2.69 2.81
N ARG A 325 -34.05 -3.69 3.69
CA ARG A 325 -35.08 -4.73 3.64
C ARG A 325 -36.49 -4.21 3.90
N ASN A 326 -36.61 -3.25 4.79
CA ASN A 326 -37.89 -2.67 5.18
C ASN A 326 -38.30 -1.50 4.28
N GLY A 327 -37.42 -1.06 3.35
CA GLY A 327 -37.67 0.07 2.47
C GLY A 327 -37.64 1.43 3.18
N THR A 328 -36.90 1.53 4.29
CA THR A 328 -36.81 2.75 5.11
C THR A 328 -35.43 3.42 4.98
N LEU A 329 -34.95 3.58 3.74
CA LEU A 329 -33.62 4.15 3.49
C LEU A 329 -33.52 5.62 3.88
N GLU A 330 -34.62 6.37 3.98
CA GLU A 330 -34.61 7.74 4.51
C GLU A 330 -34.05 7.81 5.95
N ASP A 331 -34.23 6.76 6.75
CA ASP A 331 -33.72 6.68 8.13
C ASP A 331 -32.18 6.70 8.16
N LEU A 332 -31.53 6.19 7.09
CA LEU A 332 -30.09 6.24 6.96
C LEU A 332 -29.57 7.67 6.89
N VAL A 333 -30.36 8.56 6.29
CA VAL A 333 -29.95 9.92 6.01
C VAL A 333 -30.63 10.96 6.91
N GLU A 334 -31.23 10.58 8.03
CA GLU A 334 -31.65 11.47 9.14
C GLU A 334 -32.05 12.92 8.74
N GLY A 335 -33.10 13.07 7.94
CA GLY A 335 -33.61 14.41 7.57
C GLY A 335 -32.78 15.19 6.54
N ASP A 336 -31.84 14.54 5.86
CA ASP A 336 -31.14 15.13 4.72
C ASP A 336 -32.03 15.11 3.47
N GLU A 337 -32.67 16.26 3.22
CA GLU A 337 -33.58 16.42 2.08
C GLU A 337 -32.89 16.23 0.73
N GLU A 338 -31.59 16.55 0.60
CA GLU A 338 -30.85 16.41 -0.65
C GLU A 338 -30.70 14.93 -1.02
N ALA A 339 -30.27 14.12 -0.04
CA ALA A 339 -30.16 12.67 -0.21
C ALA A 339 -31.52 11.99 -0.37
N THR A 340 -32.55 12.46 0.34
CA THR A 340 -33.91 11.90 0.27
C THR A 340 -34.56 12.16 -1.09
N ARG A 341 -34.34 13.35 -1.68
CA ARG A 341 -34.81 13.66 -3.05
C ARG A 341 -34.08 12.84 -4.13
N ASP A 342 -32.84 12.43 -3.87
CA ASP A 342 -32.05 11.57 -4.75
C ASP A 342 -32.14 10.08 -4.36
N GLU A 343 -33.38 9.62 -4.14
CA GLU A 343 -33.71 8.27 -3.68
C GLU A 343 -33.03 7.18 -4.51
N LYS A 344 -32.99 7.35 -5.84
CA LYS A 344 -32.38 6.37 -6.76
C LYS A 344 -30.88 6.20 -6.48
N ARG A 345 -30.16 7.30 -6.27
CA ARG A 345 -28.72 7.24 -5.98
C ARG A 345 -28.48 6.76 -4.57
N LEU A 346 -29.29 7.18 -3.60
CA LEU A 346 -29.24 6.67 -2.22
C LEU A 346 -29.41 5.15 -2.18
N LEU A 347 -30.42 4.61 -2.86
CA LEU A 347 -30.64 3.17 -3.01
C LEU A 347 -29.46 2.47 -3.67
N THR A 348 -28.95 3.03 -4.78
CA THR A 348 -27.79 2.48 -5.49
C THR A 348 -26.56 2.40 -4.58
N PHE A 349 -26.29 3.45 -3.80
CA PHE A 349 -25.18 3.53 -2.88
C PHE A 349 -25.32 2.53 -1.72
N ALA A 350 -26.52 2.44 -1.13
CA ALA A 350 -26.82 1.48 -0.07
C ALA A 350 -26.65 0.02 -0.56
N MET A 351 -27.24 -0.33 -1.71
CA MET A 351 -27.10 -1.66 -2.31
C MET A 351 -25.64 -1.99 -2.64
N THR A 352 -24.89 -1.02 -3.18
CA THR A 352 -23.46 -1.19 -3.48
C THR A 352 -22.66 -1.45 -2.19
N ALA A 353 -22.94 -0.72 -1.12
CA ALA A 353 -22.31 -0.96 0.17
C ALA A 353 -22.63 -2.37 0.71
N ILE A 354 -23.89 -2.82 0.61
CA ILE A 354 -24.31 -4.16 1.04
C ILE A 354 -23.59 -5.26 0.22
N TRP A 355 -23.38 -5.05 -1.08
CA TRP A 355 -22.55 -5.94 -1.92
C TRP A 355 -21.09 -5.98 -1.45
N CYS A 356 -20.53 -4.85 -1.04
CA CYS A 356 -19.14 -4.76 -0.58
C CYS A 356 -18.92 -5.46 0.77
N ILE A 357 -19.90 -5.43 1.68
CA ILE A 357 -19.76 -5.96 3.06
C ILE A 357 -20.16 -7.44 3.20
N GLN A 358 -20.39 -8.16 2.10
CA GLN A 358 -20.76 -9.58 2.15
C GLN A 358 -19.74 -10.40 2.93
N GLU A 359 -20.21 -11.32 3.78
CA GLU A 359 -19.32 -12.17 4.56
C GLU A 359 -18.44 -13.07 3.68
N ASP A 360 -19.00 -13.60 2.59
CA ASP A 360 -18.24 -14.33 1.58
C ASP A 360 -17.50 -13.36 0.63
N PRO A 361 -16.15 -13.34 0.62
CA PRO A 361 -15.38 -12.48 -0.27
C PRO A 361 -15.60 -12.76 -1.77
N LEU A 362 -16.10 -13.93 -2.14
CA LEU A 362 -16.40 -14.28 -3.54
C LEU A 362 -17.63 -13.51 -4.06
N LEU A 363 -18.58 -13.18 -3.19
CA LEU A 363 -19.78 -12.41 -3.54
C LEU A 363 -19.48 -10.91 -3.71
N ARG A 364 -18.39 -10.42 -3.10
CA ARG A 364 -18.02 -9.00 -3.20
C ARG A 364 -17.60 -8.65 -4.63
N PRO A 365 -18.08 -7.54 -5.20
CA PRO A 365 -17.65 -7.07 -6.52
C PRO A 365 -16.17 -6.65 -6.54
N THR A 366 -15.62 -6.45 -7.73
CA THR A 366 -14.32 -5.78 -7.92
C THR A 366 -14.46 -4.27 -7.68
N MET A 367 -13.37 -3.57 -7.35
CA MET A 367 -13.47 -2.12 -7.11
C MET A 367 -13.80 -1.35 -8.39
N MET A 368 -13.30 -1.80 -9.54
CA MET A 368 -13.76 -1.34 -10.85
C MET A 368 -15.30 -1.43 -11.00
N LYS A 369 -15.90 -2.57 -10.64
CA LYS A 369 -17.36 -2.75 -10.73
C LYS A 369 -18.10 -1.86 -9.73
N VAL A 370 -17.57 -1.72 -8.51
CA VAL A 370 -18.09 -0.79 -7.49
C VAL A 370 -18.09 0.64 -8.02
N SER A 371 -16.99 1.10 -8.62
CA SER A 371 -16.90 2.45 -9.21
C SER A 371 -17.98 2.65 -10.27
N GLN A 372 -18.15 1.71 -11.18
CA GLN A 372 -19.18 1.78 -12.23
C GLN A 372 -20.62 1.79 -11.67
N MET A 373 -20.87 1.08 -10.56
CA MET A 373 -22.17 1.06 -9.88
C MET A 373 -22.47 2.43 -9.25
N LEU A 374 -21.49 3.04 -8.56
CA LEU A 374 -21.65 4.35 -7.92
C LEU A 374 -21.74 5.52 -8.91
N GLU A 375 -21.07 5.41 -10.06
CA GLU A 375 -21.13 6.39 -11.14
C GLU A 375 -22.44 6.34 -11.94
N GLY A 376 -23.28 5.33 -11.73
CA GLY A 376 -24.50 5.12 -12.50
C GLY A 376 -24.27 4.64 -13.93
N VAL A 377 -23.07 4.15 -14.25
CA VAL A 377 -22.75 3.53 -15.56
C VAL A 377 -23.47 2.20 -15.72
N VAL A 378 -23.65 1.47 -14.62
CA VAL A 378 -24.45 0.24 -14.61
C VAL A 378 -25.94 0.59 -14.57
N VAL A 379 -26.70 0.13 -15.57
CA VAL A 379 -28.14 0.43 -15.71
C VAL A 379 -28.96 -0.02 -14.49
N TYR A 380 -28.59 -1.16 -13.89
CA TYR A 380 -29.25 -1.70 -12.71
C TYR A 380 -28.26 -2.44 -11.80
N VAL A 381 -28.28 -2.10 -10.51
CA VAL A 381 -27.57 -2.84 -9.46
C VAL A 381 -28.45 -4.00 -9.01
N PRO A 382 -28.01 -5.27 -9.10
CA PRO A 382 -28.80 -6.39 -8.65
C PRO A 382 -29.06 -6.32 -7.14
N CYS A 383 -30.23 -6.80 -6.70
CA CYS A 383 -30.55 -6.92 -5.28
C CYS A 383 -29.45 -7.72 -4.56
N PRO A 384 -28.77 -7.13 -3.56
CA PRO A 384 -27.78 -7.87 -2.79
C PRO A 384 -28.44 -8.94 -1.91
N PRO A 385 -27.78 -10.11 -1.73
CA PRO A 385 -28.20 -11.09 -0.76
C PRO A 385 -27.94 -10.59 0.67
N SER A 386 -28.46 -11.34 1.66
CA SER A 386 -28.13 -11.07 3.07
C SER A 386 -26.61 -11.11 3.27
N PRO A 387 -26.00 -10.05 3.83
CA PRO A 387 -24.57 -10.03 4.10
C PRO A 387 -24.15 -11.09 5.13
N TYR A 388 -25.10 -11.60 5.93
CA TYR A 388 -24.89 -12.60 6.98
C TYR A 388 -25.82 -13.80 6.81
N PRO A 389 -25.58 -14.66 5.80
CA PRO A 389 -26.47 -15.80 5.53
C PRO A 389 -26.46 -16.83 6.67
N LEU A 390 -25.37 -16.92 7.45
CA LEU A 390 -25.18 -17.96 8.48
C LEU A 390 -25.58 -17.52 9.90
N SER A 391 -25.75 -16.23 10.18
CA SER A 391 -26.11 -15.72 11.52
C SER A 391 -27.62 -15.63 11.76
N SER A 392 -28.44 -16.13 10.84
CA SER A 392 -29.90 -16.23 10.99
C SER A 392 -30.37 -17.52 11.66
N PHE A 393 -29.43 -18.38 12.07
CA PHE A 393 -29.67 -19.57 12.90
C PHE A 393 -29.07 -19.38 14.30
N SER A 394 -29.64 -18.48 15.09
CA SER A 394 -29.41 -18.42 16.55
C SER A 394 -30.62 -17.87 17.25
#